data_AF-A0A7H8R056-F1
#
_entry.id   AF-A0A7H8R056-F1
#
_cell.length_a   1.000
_cell.length_b   1.000
_cell.length_c   1.000
_cell.angle_alpha   90.00
_cell.angle_beta   90.00
_cell.angle_gamma   90.00
#
_symmetry.space_group_name_H-M   'P 1'
#
loop_
_entity.id
_entity.type
_entity.pdbx_description
1 polymer ?
#
loop_
_entity_poly.entity_id
_entity_poly.type
_entity_poly.pdbx_seq_one_letter_code
_entity_poly.pdbx_strand_id
1 'polypeptide(L)'
;MAPGVLRPLAIFCTQSQSQRYIRSVRNLGDAWRILSEKHDERTDSDTTFIGTAFDFNLEVKNHPDETISTTFEIPSLETTTDKQPISAESQQHYRIFADYGTDFLWRNTNDPDYSEDNTYVEAEEALSDLPPAVFQHYDAWVDTYTSNFKTRCDIPGDYSAHVFVDATDEVSWNIAGYLLAWRIAMAPHIGSVEYSAGNEKYLLRSGEGTEGGALMEKFLNDQATLLAKRESAE
;
A
#
# COMPACT_ATOMS: atom_id res chain seq x y z
N MET A 1 -15.63 7.53 -18.56
CA MET A 1 -14.17 7.30 -18.47
C MET A 1 -13.62 8.41 -17.59
N ALA A 2 -13.29 8.11 -16.32
CA ALA A 2 -12.04 8.64 -15.80
C ALA A 2 -10.96 7.59 -16.15
N PRO A 3 -10.28 7.69 -17.31
CA PRO A 3 -9.17 6.80 -17.68
C PRO A 3 -8.00 6.81 -16.67
N GLY A 4 -8.13 7.55 -15.57
CA GLY A 4 -7.07 7.86 -14.63
C GLY A 4 -7.02 7.00 -13.37
N VAL A 5 -8.05 6.23 -13.00
CA VAL A 5 -8.03 5.53 -11.69
C VAL A 5 -6.99 4.39 -11.66
N LEU A 6 -6.78 3.71 -12.79
CA LEU A 6 -5.72 2.69 -12.92
C LEU A 6 -4.36 3.29 -13.29
N ARG A 7 -4.29 4.58 -13.64
CA ARG A 7 -3.03 5.24 -14.03
C ARG A 7 -1.99 5.21 -12.90
N PRO A 8 -2.33 5.47 -11.63
CA PRO A 8 -1.40 5.29 -10.52
C PRO A 8 -0.87 3.85 -10.44
N LEU A 9 -1.72 2.83 -10.60
CA LEU A 9 -1.29 1.43 -10.59
C LEU A 9 -0.37 1.12 -11.78
N ALA A 10 -0.65 1.64 -12.98
CA ALA A 10 0.24 1.52 -14.13
C ALA A 10 1.61 2.15 -13.90
N ILE A 11 1.66 3.33 -13.28
CA ILE A 11 2.92 4.00 -12.92
C ILE A 11 3.68 3.15 -11.90
N PHE A 12 3.02 2.72 -10.82
CA PHE A 12 3.63 1.81 -9.85
C PHE A 12 4.15 0.53 -10.51
N CYS A 13 3.42 0.00 -11.48
CA CYS A 13 3.79 -1.21 -12.21
C CYS A 13 4.97 -1.06 -13.17
N THR A 14 5.28 0.16 -13.60
CA THR A 14 6.36 0.45 -14.56
C THR A 14 7.56 1.15 -13.95
N GLN A 15 7.39 1.77 -12.77
CA GLN A 15 8.44 2.52 -12.12
C GLN A 15 9.54 1.59 -11.61
N SER A 16 10.81 1.99 -11.80
CA SER A 16 11.97 1.14 -11.50
C SER A 16 12.10 0.82 -10.01
N GLN A 17 11.83 1.79 -9.14
CA GLN A 17 11.93 1.62 -7.68
C GLN A 17 10.87 0.66 -7.11
N SER A 18 9.72 0.51 -7.78
CA SER A 18 8.61 -0.31 -7.30
C SER A 18 8.65 -1.75 -7.81
N GLN A 19 9.50 -2.06 -8.80
CA GLN A 19 9.61 -3.43 -9.35
C GLN A 19 9.88 -4.49 -8.29
N ARG A 20 10.60 -4.14 -7.22
CA ARG A 20 10.86 -5.06 -6.09
C ARG A 20 9.59 -5.51 -5.36
N TYR A 21 8.51 -4.74 -5.43
CA TYR A 21 7.24 -5.02 -4.75
C TYR A 21 6.27 -5.81 -5.62
N ILE A 22 6.65 -6.12 -6.87
CA ILE A 22 5.78 -6.73 -7.87
C ILE A 22 6.33 -8.10 -8.24
N ARG A 23 5.48 -9.13 -8.13
CA ARG A 23 5.78 -10.49 -8.60
C ARG A 23 5.22 -10.75 -10.00
N SER A 24 4.02 -10.26 -10.28
CA SER A 24 3.36 -10.46 -11.57
C SER A 24 2.26 -9.43 -11.79
N VAL A 25 1.93 -9.13 -13.05
CA VAL A 25 0.78 -8.31 -13.42
C VAL A 25 0.10 -8.94 -14.62
N ARG A 26 -1.23 -8.87 -14.67
CA ARG A 26 -2.05 -9.27 -15.82
C ARG A 26 -3.16 -8.26 -16.07
N ASN A 27 -3.54 -8.08 -17.33
CA ASN A 27 -4.72 -7.29 -17.73
C ASN A 27 -4.75 -5.84 -17.18
N LEU A 28 -3.59 -5.19 -17.06
CA LEU A 28 -3.50 -3.76 -16.72
C LEU A 28 -3.70 -2.85 -17.97
N GLY A 29 -4.26 -3.41 -19.05
CA GLY A 29 -4.57 -2.72 -20.31
C GLY A 29 -3.33 -2.34 -21.14
N ASP A 30 -3.52 -1.40 -22.09
CA ASP A 30 -2.47 -0.90 -22.99
C ASP A 30 -1.28 -0.22 -22.28
N ALA A 31 -1.39 0.04 -20.96
CA ALA A 31 -0.31 0.57 -20.14
C ALA A 31 0.79 -0.47 -19.80
N TRP A 32 0.57 -1.76 -20.09
CA TRP A 32 1.42 -2.89 -19.67
C TRP A 32 2.23 -3.54 -20.81
N ARG A 33 2.41 -2.92 -21.98
CA ARG A 33 2.99 -3.62 -23.16
C ARG A 33 4.48 -3.98 -23.11
N ILE A 34 5.08 -4.13 -21.92
CA ILE A 34 6.40 -4.73 -21.71
C ILE A 34 6.34 -5.57 -20.42
N LEU A 35 6.00 -6.86 -20.53
CA LEU A 35 6.61 -8.03 -19.85
C LEU A 35 5.72 -9.27 -20.09
N SER A 36 6.08 -10.01 -21.13
CA SER A 36 5.87 -11.45 -21.34
C SER A 36 4.55 -12.09 -20.85
N GLU A 37 3.46 -11.96 -21.61
CA GLU A 37 2.26 -12.77 -21.38
C GLU A 37 2.40 -14.17 -22.01
N LYS A 38 2.34 -15.21 -21.16
CA LYS A 38 1.71 -16.48 -21.56
C LYS A 38 0.21 -16.24 -21.47
N HIS A 39 -0.45 -16.31 -22.62
CA HIS A 39 -1.90 -16.17 -22.75
C HIS A 39 -2.58 -17.37 -22.06
N ASP A 40 -3.24 -17.13 -20.93
CA ASP A 40 -4.19 -18.10 -20.34
C ASP A 40 -5.59 -17.72 -20.84
N GLU A 41 -6.26 -18.63 -21.57
CA GLU A 41 -7.58 -18.42 -22.20
C GLU A 41 -8.76 -18.37 -21.20
N ARG A 42 -8.56 -17.91 -19.96
CA ARG A 42 -9.58 -18.02 -18.90
C ARG A 42 -9.87 -16.77 -18.08
N THR A 43 -9.25 -15.63 -18.36
CA THR A 43 -9.47 -14.39 -17.58
C THR A 43 -10.44 -13.43 -18.25
N ASP A 44 -11.43 -13.00 -17.48
CA ASP A 44 -12.31 -11.85 -17.74
C ASP A 44 -11.44 -10.64 -18.09
N SER A 45 -11.65 -10.02 -19.27
CA SER A 45 -10.80 -8.91 -19.76
C SER A 45 -10.85 -7.67 -18.87
N ASP A 46 -11.84 -7.61 -17.98
CA ASP A 46 -12.19 -6.44 -17.18
C ASP A 46 -11.54 -6.47 -15.80
N THR A 47 -10.77 -7.52 -15.49
CA THR A 47 -10.08 -7.73 -14.22
C THR A 47 -8.57 -7.58 -14.38
N THR A 48 -7.99 -6.59 -13.70
CA THR A 48 -6.56 -6.41 -13.50
C THR A 48 -6.09 -7.23 -12.29
N PHE A 49 -4.96 -7.92 -12.43
CA PHE A 49 -4.33 -8.68 -11.36
C PHE A 49 -2.91 -8.21 -11.12
N ILE A 50 -2.55 -7.96 -9.86
CA ILE A 50 -1.20 -7.60 -9.42
C ILE A 50 -0.80 -8.53 -8.27
N GLY A 51 0.11 -9.46 -8.56
CA GLY A 51 0.76 -10.27 -7.53
C GLY A 51 1.86 -9.45 -6.86
N THR A 52 1.76 -9.27 -5.54
CA THR A 52 2.71 -8.44 -4.79
C THR A 52 3.82 -9.26 -4.15
N ALA A 53 4.95 -8.62 -3.86
CA ALA A 53 6.02 -9.22 -3.07
C ALA A 53 5.70 -9.24 -1.56
N PHE A 54 4.64 -8.54 -1.14
CA PHE A 54 4.13 -8.49 0.23
C PHE A 54 3.27 -9.71 0.61
N ASP A 55 3.38 -10.85 -0.09
CA ASP A 55 2.62 -12.06 0.26
C ASP A 55 1.09 -11.93 0.12
N PHE A 56 0.62 -11.11 -0.83
CA PHE A 56 -0.78 -11.10 -1.25
C PHE A 56 -0.93 -10.70 -2.73
N ASN A 57 -2.10 -10.99 -3.30
CA ASN A 57 -2.50 -10.58 -4.63
C ASN A 57 -3.59 -9.50 -4.53
N LEU A 58 -3.48 -8.51 -5.40
CA LEU A 58 -4.47 -7.48 -5.60
C LEU A 58 -5.24 -7.78 -6.89
N GLU A 59 -6.55 -7.94 -6.78
CA GLU A 59 -7.46 -8.02 -7.91
C GLU A 59 -8.28 -6.73 -7.99
N VAL A 60 -8.31 -6.08 -9.15
CA VAL A 60 -9.14 -4.90 -9.41
C VAL A 60 -10.03 -5.22 -10.60
N LYS A 61 -11.33 -5.36 -10.33
CA LYS A 61 -12.34 -5.59 -11.36
C LYS A 61 -13.05 -4.29 -11.69
N ASN A 62 -13.05 -3.95 -12.98
CA ASN A 62 -13.78 -2.80 -13.50
C ASN A 62 -15.21 -3.21 -13.81
N HIS A 63 -16.17 -2.44 -13.32
CA HIS A 63 -17.58 -2.63 -13.64
C HIS A 63 -18.02 -1.69 -14.77
N PRO A 64 -19.07 -2.04 -15.53
CA PRO A 64 -19.58 -1.22 -16.62
C PRO A 64 -20.13 0.15 -16.19
N ASP A 65 -20.43 0.32 -14.90
CA ASP A 65 -20.93 1.56 -14.29
C ASP A 65 -19.81 2.51 -13.82
N GLU A 66 -18.58 2.26 -14.27
CA GLU A 66 -17.37 3.02 -13.91
C GLU A 66 -16.94 2.88 -12.45
N THR A 67 -17.49 1.92 -11.70
CA THR A 67 -17.02 1.56 -10.36
C THR A 67 -15.92 0.49 -10.43
N ILE A 68 -15.05 0.44 -9.42
CA ILE A 68 -14.10 -0.66 -9.26
C ILE A 68 -14.41 -1.47 -8.01
N SER A 69 -14.30 -2.79 -8.12
CA SER A 69 -14.25 -3.66 -6.94
C SER A 69 -12.83 -4.18 -6.77
N THR A 70 -12.32 -4.08 -5.55
CA THR A 70 -10.98 -4.56 -5.21
C THR A 70 -11.07 -5.74 -4.26
N THR A 71 -10.30 -6.78 -4.53
CA THR A 71 -10.14 -7.95 -3.67
C THR A 71 -8.67 -8.13 -3.32
N PHE A 72 -8.39 -8.45 -2.06
CA PHE A 72 -7.07 -8.76 -1.54
C PHE A 72 -7.04 -10.23 -1.15
N GLU A 73 -6.15 -11.02 -1.77
CA GLU A 73 -6.07 -12.47 -1.54
C GLU A 73 -4.67 -12.87 -1.05
N ILE A 74 -4.59 -13.59 0.06
CA ILE A 74 -3.33 -14.17 0.56
C ILE A 74 -3.21 -15.61 0.03
N PRO A 75 -2.26 -15.92 -0.86
CA PRO A 75 -2.14 -17.25 -1.49
C PRO A 75 -1.91 -18.40 -0.50
N SER A 76 -1.28 -18.12 0.64
CA SER A 76 -0.87 -19.14 1.63
C SER A 76 -1.90 -19.39 2.73
N LEU A 77 -3.06 -18.71 2.74
CA LEU A 77 -4.13 -18.99 3.70
C LEU A 77 -5.09 -20.05 3.15
N GLU A 78 -4.58 -21.25 2.85
CA GLU A 78 -5.44 -22.42 2.78
C GLU A 78 -6.04 -22.64 4.18
N THR A 79 -7.32 -22.32 4.33
CA THR A 79 -8.26 -22.85 5.34
C THR A 79 -7.62 -23.50 6.57
N THR A 80 -7.13 -22.69 7.51
CA THR A 80 -7.03 -23.11 8.91
C THR A 80 -8.26 -22.59 9.64
N THR A 81 -9.33 -23.36 9.49
CA THR A 81 -10.56 -23.27 10.26
C THR A 81 -10.28 -23.71 11.70
N ASP A 82 -9.50 -22.92 12.44
CA ASP A 82 -9.33 -23.03 13.90
C ASP A 82 -8.76 -21.70 14.44
N LYS A 83 -9.39 -20.57 14.08
CA LYS A 83 -9.15 -19.30 14.77
C LYS A 83 -10.15 -19.19 15.91
N GLN A 84 -9.66 -19.49 17.11
CA GLN A 84 -10.30 -19.06 18.35
C GLN A 84 -10.59 -17.55 18.22
N PRO A 85 -11.80 -17.06 18.54
CA PRO A 85 -12.14 -15.66 18.34
C PRO A 85 -11.19 -14.80 19.18
N ILE A 86 -10.29 -14.08 18.51
CA ILE A 86 -9.46 -13.05 19.13
C ILE A 86 -10.45 -11.95 19.55
N SER A 87 -10.44 -11.58 20.83
CA SER A 87 -11.29 -10.49 21.30
C SER A 87 -10.90 -9.22 20.55
N ALA A 88 -11.87 -8.45 20.07
CA ALA A 88 -11.62 -7.14 19.46
C ALA A 88 -10.81 -6.22 20.40
N GLU A 89 -10.95 -6.41 21.72
CA GLU A 89 -10.21 -5.67 22.76
C GLU A 89 -8.74 -6.09 22.90
N SER A 90 -8.31 -7.14 22.20
CA SER A 90 -6.93 -7.66 22.19
C SER A 90 -6.23 -7.50 20.84
N GLN A 91 -6.92 -6.91 19.85
CA GLN A 91 -6.34 -6.67 18.54
C GLN A 91 -5.43 -5.45 18.58
N GLN A 92 -4.31 -5.54 17.86
CA GLN A 92 -3.37 -4.44 17.73
C GLN A 92 -3.85 -3.46 16.65
N HIS A 93 -3.59 -2.19 16.87
CA HIS A 93 -3.94 -1.10 15.97
C HIS A 93 -2.72 -0.25 15.68
N TYR A 94 -2.39 -0.09 14.40
CA TYR A 94 -1.22 0.67 13.99
C TYR A 94 -1.58 1.92 13.20
N ARG A 95 -0.62 2.84 13.11
CA ARG A 95 -0.60 3.94 12.15
C ARG A 95 0.74 3.91 11.42
N ILE A 96 0.70 4.18 10.12
CA ILE A 96 1.86 4.21 9.24
C ILE A 96 1.88 5.57 8.55
N PHE A 97 2.95 6.33 8.76
CA PHE A 97 3.16 7.63 8.14
C PHE A 97 4.66 7.91 8.03
N ALA A 98 5.06 8.74 7.07
CA ALA A 98 6.47 9.07 6.91
C ALA A 98 6.96 9.94 8.09
N ASP A 99 7.90 9.42 8.87
CA ASP A 99 8.57 10.11 9.96
C ASP A 99 10.07 9.90 9.87
N TYR A 100 10.79 10.93 9.40
CA TYR A 100 12.22 10.87 9.18
C TYR A 100 13.05 10.72 10.47
N GLY A 101 12.46 10.97 11.65
CA GLY A 101 13.17 11.03 12.92
C GLY A 101 13.35 9.69 13.63
N THR A 102 12.48 8.72 13.36
CA THR A 102 12.48 7.44 14.10
C THR A 102 12.21 6.26 13.16
N ASP A 103 10.94 5.96 12.91
CA ASP A 103 10.44 4.90 12.04
C ASP A 103 9.00 5.24 11.61
N PHE A 104 8.43 4.54 10.64
CA PHE A 104 7.14 4.89 10.07
C PHE A 104 5.96 4.17 10.73
N LEU A 105 6.22 3.08 11.47
CA LEU A 105 5.21 2.28 12.15
C LEU A 105 5.06 2.68 13.62
N TRP A 106 3.83 2.98 14.02
CA TRP A 106 3.52 3.42 15.38
C TRP A 106 2.23 2.78 15.88
N ARG A 107 2.07 2.68 17.19
CA ARG A 107 0.80 2.32 17.80
C ARG A 107 -0.23 3.42 17.53
N ASN A 108 -1.45 2.98 17.20
CA ASN A 108 -2.60 3.87 17.05
C ASN A 108 -3.16 4.21 18.44
N THR A 109 -3.82 5.36 18.59
CA THR A 109 -4.49 5.74 19.85
C THR A 109 -5.58 4.77 20.29
N ASN A 110 -6.09 3.97 19.34
CA ASN A 110 -7.09 2.93 19.60
C ASN A 110 -6.47 1.59 20.01
N ASP A 111 -5.14 1.47 20.02
CA ASP A 111 -4.45 0.25 20.42
C ASP A 111 -4.62 -0.01 21.93
N PRO A 112 -4.89 -1.25 22.37
CA PRO A 112 -5.07 -1.57 23.80
C PRO A 112 -3.85 -1.22 24.66
N ASP A 113 -2.65 -1.33 24.09
CA ASP A 113 -1.39 -1.03 24.78
C ASP A 113 -0.89 0.38 24.48
N TYR A 114 -1.75 1.27 23.94
CA TYR A 114 -1.42 2.67 23.72
C TYR A 114 -1.22 3.41 25.04
N SER A 115 -0.08 4.10 25.17
CA SER A 115 0.10 5.16 26.14
C SER A 115 0.85 6.32 25.50
N GLU A 116 0.63 7.55 25.99
CA GLU A 116 1.32 8.74 25.47
C GLU A 116 2.84 8.63 25.58
N ASP A 117 3.32 7.90 26.59
CA ASP A 117 4.74 7.65 26.85
C ASP A 117 5.31 6.44 26.08
N ASN A 118 4.46 5.62 25.43
CA ASN A 118 4.87 4.39 24.74
C ASN A 118 4.07 4.16 23.45
N THR A 119 4.24 5.07 22.49
CA THR A 119 3.57 5.00 21.18
C THR A 119 4.43 4.33 20.10
N TYR A 120 5.73 4.23 20.33
CA TYR A 120 6.69 3.65 19.40
C TYR A 120 6.59 2.12 19.42
N VAL A 121 6.77 1.49 18.27
CA VAL A 121 6.89 0.04 18.13
C VAL A 121 8.04 -0.26 17.18
N GLU A 122 8.90 -1.20 17.54
CA GLU A 122 9.94 -1.67 16.64
C GLU A 122 9.28 -2.41 15.47
N ALA A 123 9.55 -1.98 14.23
CA ALA A 123 8.95 -2.62 13.05
C ALA A 123 9.31 -4.10 12.94
N GLU A 124 10.49 -4.52 13.40
CA GLU A 124 10.87 -5.93 13.43
C GLU A 124 9.96 -6.76 14.36
N GLU A 125 9.58 -6.20 15.51
CA GLU A 125 8.67 -6.84 16.45
C GLU A 125 7.24 -6.88 15.89
N ALA A 126 6.75 -5.73 15.42
CA ALA A 126 5.38 -5.60 14.90
C ALA A 126 5.12 -6.44 13.64
N LEU A 127 6.15 -6.69 12.83
CA LEU A 127 6.05 -7.46 11.58
C LEU A 127 6.55 -8.90 11.73
N SER A 128 6.93 -9.34 12.93
CA SER A 128 7.55 -10.65 13.19
C SER A 128 6.67 -11.86 12.81
N ASP A 129 5.35 -11.71 12.91
CA ASP A 129 4.36 -12.73 12.54
C ASP A 129 4.09 -12.80 11.02
N LEU A 130 4.65 -11.87 10.24
CA LEU A 130 4.54 -11.84 8.79
C LEU A 130 5.72 -12.55 8.13
N PRO A 131 5.60 -12.98 6.86
CA PRO A 131 6.75 -13.53 6.14
C PRO A 131 7.93 -12.55 6.17
N PRO A 132 9.18 -13.01 6.38
CA PRO A 132 10.35 -12.13 6.51
C PRO A 132 10.56 -11.15 5.35
N ALA A 133 10.10 -11.52 4.14
CA ALA A 133 10.12 -10.63 2.99
C ALA A 133 9.32 -9.33 3.21
N VAL A 134 8.23 -9.37 3.98
CA VAL A 134 7.41 -8.18 4.28
C VAL A 134 8.24 -7.14 5.05
N PHE A 135 8.98 -7.58 6.08
CA PHE A 135 9.89 -6.69 6.82
C PHE A 135 11.00 -6.13 5.92
N GLN A 136 11.63 -6.96 5.08
CA GLN A 136 12.64 -6.49 4.12
C GLN A 136 12.09 -5.45 3.13
N HIS A 137 10.84 -5.62 2.71
CA HIS A 137 10.17 -4.65 1.82
C HIS A 137 9.75 -3.37 2.55
N TYR A 138 9.36 -3.48 3.82
CA TYR A 138 9.14 -2.33 4.71
C TYR A 138 10.41 -1.50 4.87
N ASP A 139 11.51 -2.15 5.25
CA ASP A 139 12.81 -1.50 5.47
C ASP A 139 13.29 -0.76 4.20
N ALA A 140 13.21 -1.45 3.06
CA ALA A 140 13.49 -0.86 1.75
C ALA A 140 12.59 0.35 1.39
N TRP A 141 11.33 0.32 1.80
CA TRP A 141 10.35 1.39 1.56
C TRP A 141 10.65 2.61 2.44
N VAL A 142 10.99 2.40 3.71
CA VAL A 142 11.47 3.43 4.64
C VAL A 142 12.77 4.06 4.14
N ASP A 143 13.75 3.25 3.78
CA ASP A 143 15.06 3.68 3.27
C ASP A 143 14.95 4.61 2.07
N THR A 144 14.00 4.33 1.17
CA THR A 144 13.77 5.16 -0.02
C THR A 144 13.35 6.58 0.37
N TYR A 145 12.40 6.72 1.29
CA TYR A 145 11.98 8.03 1.78
C TYR A 145 13.10 8.72 2.54
N THR A 146 13.74 8.01 3.47
CA THR A 146 14.81 8.57 4.33
C THR A 146 16.00 9.07 3.50
N SER A 147 16.40 8.32 2.48
CA SER A 147 17.48 8.72 1.56
C SER A 147 17.13 9.98 0.77
N ASN A 148 15.88 10.04 0.28
CA ASN A 148 15.37 11.18 -0.46
C ASN A 148 15.26 12.43 0.43
N PHE A 149 14.68 12.29 1.62
CA PHE A 149 14.56 13.36 2.61
C PHE A 149 15.94 13.88 3.01
N LYS A 150 16.89 12.99 3.29
CA LYS A 150 18.25 13.38 3.65
C LYS A 150 18.92 14.19 2.54
N THR A 151 18.78 13.75 1.30
CA THR A 151 19.44 14.40 0.15
C THR A 151 18.81 15.74 -0.22
N ARG A 152 17.49 15.86 -0.10
CA ARG A 152 16.74 17.02 -0.61
C ARG A 152 16.34 18.03 0.46
N CYS A 153 16.12 17.58 1.69
CA CYS A 153 15.63 18.40 2.78
C CYS A 153 16.72 18.62 3.82
N ASP A 154 17.29 17.54 4.37
CA ASP A 154 18.19 17.64 5.53
C ASP A 154 19.57 18.22 5.19
N ILE A 155 20.29 17.62 4.23
CA ILE A 155 21.63 18.09 3.83
C ILE A 155 21.61 19.54 3.30
N PRO A 156 20.64 19.93 2.44
CA PRO A 156 20.54 21.32 1.98
C PRO A 156 19.96 22.29 3.01
N GLY A 157 19.30 21.79 4.07
CA GLY A 157 18.54 22.58 5.03
C GLY A 157 17.24 23.16 4.48
N ASP A 158 16.70 22.61 3.39
CA ASP A 158 15.43 23.03 2.77
C ASP A 158 14.30 22.08 3.14
N TYR A 159 13.79 22.22 4.37
CA TYR A 159 12.65 21.44 4.87
C TYR A 159 11.31 21.81 4.21
N SER A 160 11.29 22.79 3.30
CA SER A 160 10.12 23.11 2.48
C SER A 160 10.10 22.35 1.15
N ALA A 161 11.23 21.77 0.74
CA ALA A 161 11.34 20.98 -0.47
C ALA A 161 10.50 19.70 -0.39
N HIS A 162 10.03 19.26 -1.56
CA HIS A 162 9.43 17.94 -1.69
C HIS A 162 10.49 16.84 -1.57
N VAL A 163 10.14 15.81 -0.79
CA VAL A 163 10.98 14.63 -0.59
C VAL A 163 11.18 13.88 -1.89
N PHE A 164 10.13 13.71 -2.69
CA PHE A 164 10.24 13.14 -4.03
C PHE A 164 10.41 14.26 -5.06
N VAL A 165 11.26 14.02 -6.05
CA VAL A 165 11.47 14.96 -7.16
C VAL A 165 10.24 14.97 -8.05
N ASP A 166 9.80 13.77 -8.41
CA ASP A 166 8.79 13.56 -9.44
C ASP A 166 7.52 12.95 -8.80
N ALA A 167 6.37 13.35 -9.34
CA ALA A 167 5.08 12.84 -8.87
C ALA A 167 4.93 11.34 -9.09
N THR A 168 5.54 10.80 -10.15
CA THR A 168 5.54 9.36 -10.42
C THR A 168 6.28 8.58 -9.36
N ASP A 169 7.36 9.15 -8.80
CA ASP A 169 8.10 8.54 -7.71
C ASP A 169 7.32 8.58 -6.41
N GLU A 170 6.72 9.74 -6.08
CA GLU A 170 5.87 9.91 -4.90
C GLU A 170 4.69 8.94 -4.92
N VAL A 171 4.01 8.83 -6.07
CA VAL A 171 2.85 7.94 -6.23
C VAL A 171 3.23 6.47 -6.18
N SER A 172 4.34 6.09 -6.79
CA SER A 172 4.82 4.70 -6.72
C SER A 172 5.19 4.32 -5.27
N TRP A 173 5.81 5.24 -4.54
CA TRP A 173 6.14 5.05 -3.13
C TRP A 173 4.87 4.99 -2.25
N ASN A 174 3.88 5.84 -2.50
CA ASN A 174 2.59 5.81 -1.81
C ASN A 174 1.84 4.49 -2.05
N ILE A 175 1.81 4.00 -3.28
CA ILE A 175 1.14 2.72 -3.61
C ILE A 175 1.86 1.56 -2.91
N ALA A 176 3.20 1.53 -2.91
CA ALA A 176 3.95 0.51 -2.17
C ALA A 176 3.59 0.51 -0.67
N GLY A 177 3.55 1.68 -0.04
CA GLY A 177 3.19 1.85 1.36
C GLY A 177 1.74 1.44 1.65
N TYR A 178 0.81 1.79 0.76
CA TYR A 178 -0.60 1.41 0.88
C TYR A 178 -0.79 -0.11 0.80
N LEU A 179 -0.12 -0.78 -0.14
CA LEU A 179 -0.17 -2.24 -0.28
C LEU A 179 0.47 -2.94 0.93
N LEU A 180 1.59 -2.42 1.44
CA LEU A 180 2.23 -2.91 2.66
C LEU A 180 1.31 -2.77 3.87
N ALA A 181 0.66 -1.61 4.04
CA ALA A 181 -0.29 -1.37 5.11
C ALA A 181 -1.49 -2.33 5.04
N TRP A 182 -1.99 -2.63 3.83
CA TRP A 182 -3.03 -3.66 3.64
C TRP A 182 -2.55 -5.05 4.08
N ARG A 183 -1.31 -5.43 3.74
CA ARG A 183 -0.77 -6.72 4.17
C ARG A 183 -0.73 -6.86 5.69
N ILE A 184 -0.38 -5.78 6.39
CA ILE A 184 -0.37 -5.73 7.85
C ILE A 184 -1.80 -5.80 8.37
N ALA A 185 -2.73 -5.01 7.83
CA ALA A 185 -4.12 -5.01 8.24
C ALA A 185 -4.81 -6.37 8.10
N MET A 186 -4.36 -7.22 7.17
CA MET A 186 -4.86 -8.58 6.97
C MET A 186 -4.35 -9.62 7.98
N ALA A 187 -3.37 -9.28 8.85
CA ALA A 187 -2.93 -10.21 9.88
C ALA A 187 -4.02 -10.48 10.92
N PRO A 188 -4.13 -11.70 11.46
CA PRO A 188 -5.27 -12.10 12.30
C PRO A 188 -5.39 -11.30 13.61
N HIS A 189 -4.25 -10.91 14.18
CA HIS A 189 -4.17 -10.15 15.43
C HIS A 189 -4.28 -8.64 15.22
N ILE A 190 -4.36 -8.16 13.97
CA ILE A 190 -4.47 -6.74 13.63
C ILE A 190 -5.94 -6.36 13.46
N GLY A 191 -6.37 -5.36 14.23
CA GLY A 191 -7.72 -4.80 14.14
C GLY A 191 -7.82 -3.71 13.08
N SER A 192 -6.80 -2.85 12.97
CA SER A 192 -6.74 -1.84 11.91
C SER A 192 -5.34 -1.24 11.70
N VAL A 193 -5.11 -0.70 10.50
CA VAL A 193 -3.94 0.13 10.18
C VAL A 193 -4.41 1.46 9.60
N GLU A 194 -4.04 2.59 10.20
CA GLU A 194 -4.20 3.91 9.59
C GLU A 194 -2.99 4.23 8.72
N TYR A 195 -3.13 4.25 7.40
CA TYR A 195 -2.06 4.67 6.49
C TYR A 195 -2.22 6.14 6.11
N SER A 196 -1.14 6.91 6.17
CA SER A 196 -1.12 8.32 5.75
C SER A 196 -0.30 8.50 4.47
N ALA A 197 -0.91 9.11 3.45
CA ALA A 197 -0.23 9.54 2.23
C ALA A 197 -0.36 11.07 2.11
N GLY A 198 0.71 11.79 2.43
CA GLY A 198 0.64 13.24 2.61
C GLY A 198 -0.31 13.61 3.74
N ASN A 199 -1.33 14.42 3.43
CA ASN A 199 -2.35 14.85 4.41
C ASN A 199 -3.56 13.91 4.49
N GLU A 200 -3.67 12.96 3.56
CA GLU A 200 -4.81 12.02 3.51
C GLU A 200 -4.54 10.80 4.39
N LYS A 201 -5.60 10.32 5.03
CA LYS A 201 -5.56 9.16 5.93
C LYS A 201 -6.55 8.08 5.47
N TYR A 202 -6.12 6.84 5.54
CA TYR A 202 -6.88 5.67 5.09
C TYR A 202 -6.88 4.63 6.21
N LEU A 203 -8.06 4.36 6.78
CA LEU A 203 -8.22 3.36 7.83
C LEU A 203 -8.50 2.00 7.22
N LEU A 204 -7.50 1.12 7.22
CA LEU A 204 -7.55 -0.23 6.68
C LEU A 204 -8.01 -1.20 7.76
N ARG A 205 -8.98 -2.06 7.44
CA ARG A 205 -9.49 -3.11 8.33
C ARG A 205 -9.71 -4.38 7.52
N SER A 206 -9.31 -5.52 8.08
CA SER A 206 -9.63 -6.83 7.51
C SER A 206 -11.03 -7.25 7.93
N GLY A 207 -11.89 -7.55 6.96
CA GLY A 207 -13.28 -7.97 7.18
C GLY A 207 -14.01 -8.28 5.87
N GLU A 208 -15.08 -9.07 5.94
CA GLU A 208 -15.95 -9.34 4.79
C GLU A 208 -16.79 -8.09 4.47
N GLY A 209 -16.40 -7.33 3.44
CA GLY A 209 -17.19 -6.17 3.04
C GLY A 209 -16.61 -5.38 1.86
N THR A 210 -17.50 -4.67 1.18
CA THR A 210 -17.24 -3.74 0.08
C THR A 210 -16.40 -2.51 0.46
N GLU A 211 -16.09 -2.34 1.76
CA GLU A 211 -15.34 -1.18 2.28
C GLU A 211 -13.90 -1.12 1.77
N GLY A 212 -13.22 -2.27 1.63
CA GLY A 212 -11.86 -2.31 1.09
C GLY A 212 -11.77 -1.83 -0.37
N GLY A 213 -12.79 -2.17 -1.18
CA GLY A 213 -12.90 -1.70 -2.56
C GLY A 213 -13.09 -0.19 -2.68
N ALA A 214 -14.05 0.36 -1.93
CA ALA A 214 -14.31 1.80 -1.94
C ALA A 214 -13.12 2.61 -1.42
N LEU A 215 -12.39 2.07 -0.43
CA LEU A 215 -11.22 2.75 0.12
C LEU A 215 -10.03 2.75 -0.86
N MET A 216 -9.81 1.64 -1.57
CA MET A 216 -8.81 1.57 -2.64
C MET A 216 -9.16 2.54 -3.77
N GLU A 217 -10.43 2.60 -4.18
CA GLU A 217 -10.88 3.56 -5.18
C GLU A 217 -10.62 5.00 -4.77
N LYS A 218 -10.95 5.39 -3.52
CA LYS A 218 -10.61 6.71 -2.99
C LYS A 218 -9.10 6.96 -3.07
N PHE A 219 -8.31 6.03 -2.56
CA PHE A 219 -6.85 6.16 -2.55
C PHE A 219 -6.29 6.36 -3.97
N LEU A 220 -6.72 5.56 -4.94
CA LEU A 220 -6.28 5.68 -6.33
C LEU A 220 -6.71 7.00 -6.97
N ASN A 221 -7.91 7.49 -6.69
CA ASN A 221 -8.36 8.81 -7.14
C ASN A 221 -7.51 9.95 -6.56
N ASP A 222 -7.12 9.85 -5.29
CA ASP A 222 -6.25 10.82 -4.63
C ASP A 222 -4.85 10.80 -5.27
N GLN A 223 -4.31 9.61 -5.58
CA GLN A 223 -3.03 9.48 -6.30
C GLN A 223 -3.13 10.02 -7.74
N ALA A 224 -4.23 9.77 -8.45
CA ALA A 224 -4.45 10.31 -9.79
C ALA A 224 -4.52 11.85 -9.77
N THR A 225 -5.12 12.42 -8.73
CA THR A 225 -5.18 13.87 -8.52
C THR A 225 -3.79 14.45 -8.22
N LEU A 226 -2.97 13.76 -7.43
CA LEU A 226 -1.59 14.14 -7.15
C LEU A 226 -0.77 14.21 -8.44
N LEU A 227 -0.86 13.18 -9.30
CA LEU A 227 -0.21 13.17 -10.61
C LEU A 227 -0.62 14.38 -11.45
N ALA A 228 -1.92 14.61 -11.62
CA ALA A 228 -2.42 15.68 -12.47
C ALA A 228 -2.02 17.09 -11.99
N LYS A 229 -2.01 17.32 -10.67
CA LYS A 229 -1.61 18.61 -10.08
C LYS A 229 -0.14 18.92 -10.34
N ARG A 230 0.72 17.90 -10.24
CA ARG A 230 2.17 18.04 -10.42
C ARG A 230 2.55 18.21 -11.88
N GLU A 231 1.89 17.48 -12.79
CA GLU A 231 2.06 17.64 -14.24
C GLU A 231 1.64 19.02 -14.75
N SER A 232 0.73 19.71 -14.04
CA SER A 232 0.28 21.06 -14.40
C SER A 232 1.14 22.17 -13.81
N ALA A 233 2.08 21.83 -12.91
CA ALA A 233 2.95 22.77 -12.22
C ALA A 233 4.37 22.83 -12.81
N GLU A 234 4.69 21.91 -13.73
CA GLU A 234 5.90 21.89 -14.57
C GLU A 234 5.69 22.66 -15.89
#